data_AF-A0A238JRA7-F1
#
_entry.id   AF-A0A238JRA7-F1
#
_cell.length_a   1.000
_cell.length_b   1.000
_cell.length_c   1.000
_cell.angle_alpha   90.00
_cell.angle_beta   90.00
_cell.angle_gamma   90.00
#
_symmetry.space_group_name_H-M   'P 1'
#
loop_
_entity.id
_entity.type
_entity.pdbx_description
1 polymer ?
#
loop_
_entity_poly.entity_id
_entity_poly.type
_entity_poly.pdbx_seq_one_letter_code
_entity_poly.pdbx_strand_id
1 'polypeptide(L)'
;MVLILVIGLSALVYTLACALGFAPWLTFTATFGDFFVPLAGMYTQIVVTIILASLFFFMPSAGRIMSLERSHRNFKLSMEDVARAYHLCHTADRAGVFTMSSEFDAVRERLAYLRDHPDLDSLEPSVLEVAAQMSHQSRELSDIYNDEKVRRAKTFLRQRQEEAERQQQLIVEAHHNLRDIRKWSQQVELEESVVASQLSQLEEQLEATLPSLGYTLGKESAEIVPLPQKPAAE
;
A
#
# COMPACT_ATOMS: atom_id res chain seq x y z
N MET A 1 -49.44 10.06 -12.76
CA MET A 1 -48.83 11.26 -13.37
C MET A 1 -49.08 11.31 -14.88
N VAL A 2 -48.64 10.32 -15.67
CA VAL A 2 -48.86 10.29 -17.14
C VAL A 2 -50.35 10.37 -17.51
N LEU A 3 -51.22 9.60 -16.84
CA LEU A 3 -52.67 9.63 -17.07
C LEU A 3 -53.29 11.03 -16.88
N ILE A 4 -52.94 11.70 -15.78
CA ILE A 4 -53.45 13.04 -15.45
C ILE A 4 -52.95 14.06 -16.48
N LEU A 5 -51.72 13.91 -16.95
CA LEU A 5 -51.16 14.78 -18.00
C LEU A 5 -51.92 14.64 -19.31
N VAL A 6 -52.20 13.41 -19.74
CA VAL A 6 -52.93 13.14 -20.97
C VAL A 6 -54.36 13.68 -20.89
N ILE A 7 -55.05 13.47 -19.76
CA ILE A 7 -56.42 13.96 -19.55
C ILE A 7 -56.46 15.49 -19.47
N GLY A 8 -55.53 16.11 -18.74
CA GLY A 8 -55.50 17.57 -18.62
C GLY A 8 -55.16 18.27 -19.94
N LEU A 9 -54.24 17.71 -20.71
CA LEU A 9 -53.81 18.28 -22.00
C LEU A 9 -54.88 18.08 -23.07
N SER A 10 -55.53 16.92 -23.11
CA SER A 10 -56.69 16.69 -24.00
C SER A 10 -57.86 17.61 -23.66
N ALA A 11 -58.19 17.82 -22.39
CA ALA A 11 -59.22 18.77 -21.96
C ALA A 11 -58.89 20.22 -22.36
N LEU A 12 -57.63 20.63 -22.21
CA LEU A 12 -57.17 21.97 -22.60
C LEU A 12 -57.26 22.18 -24.12
N VAL A 13 -56.78 21.22 -24.91
CA VAL A 13 -56.86 21.25 -26.37
C VAL A 13 -58.32 21.26 -26.84
N TYR A 14 -59.19 20.45 -26.22
CA TYR A 14 -60.61 20.41 -26.56
C TYR A 14 -61.31 21.75 -26.26
N THR A 15 -61.07 22.34 -25.09
CA THR A 15 -61.63 23.66 -24.74
C THR A 15 -61.11 24.78 -25.64
N LEU A 16 -59.85 24.72 -26.08
CA LEU A 16 -59.30 25.65 -27.07
C LEU A 16 -59.94 25.49 -28.44
N ALA A 17 -60.16 24.24 -28.89
CA ALA A 17 -60.83 23.93 -30.15
C ALA A 17 -62.30 24.41 -30.16
N CYS A 18 -63.00 24.30 -29.03
CA CYS A 18 -64.35 24.86 -28.88
C CYS A 18 -64.35 26.40 -28.95
N ALA A 19 -63.37 27.07 -28.35
CA ALA A 19 -63.24 28.53 -28.38
C ALA A 19 -62.95 29.06 -29.80
N LEU A 20 -62.18 28.32 -30.59
CA LEU A 20 -61.87 28.64 -31.99
C LEU A 20 -62.97 28.21 -32.98
N GLY A 21 -64.03 27.56 -32.50
CA GLY A 21 -65.16 27.11 -33.33
C GLY A 21 -64.93 25.81 -34.10
N PHE A 22 -63.84 25.08 -33.83
CA PHE A 22 -63.55 23.80 -34.48
C PHE A 22 -64.30 22.61 -33.85
N ALA A 23 -64.84 22.76 -32.63
CA ALA A 23 -65.56 21.70 -31.93
C ALA A 23 -66.78 22.27 -31.17
N PRO A 24 -67.86 21.49 -30.97
CA PRO A 24 -69.01 21.93 -30.20
C PRO A 24 -68.70 21.98 -28.70
N TRP A 25 -69.24 22.99 -28.00
CA TRP A 25 -69.19 23.08 -26.55
C TRP A 25 -70.02 21.97 -25.90
N LEU A 26 -69.64 21.56 -24.69
CA LEU A 26 -70.48 20.69 -23.86
C LEU A 26 -71.82 21.39 -23.60
N THR A 27 -72.93 20.67 -23.82
CA THR A 27 -74.29 21.18 -23.60
C THR A 27 -75.04 20.30 -22.61
N PHE A 28 -75.58 20.93 -21.58
CA PHE A 28 -76.55 20.34 -20.67
C PHE A 28 -77.38 21.44 -20.02
N THR A 29 -78.54 21.07 -19.48
CA THR A 29 -79.43 21.97 -18.76
C THR A 29 -79.14 21.91 -17.26
N ALA A 30 -78.83 23.05 -16.65
CA ALA A 30 -78.65 23.17 -15.21
C ALA A 30 -79.66 24.15 -14.62
N THR A 31 -80.33 23.75 -13.54
CA THR A 31 -81.29 24.56 -12.80
C THR A 31 -80.83 24.67 -11.36
N PHE A 32 -80.87 25.88 -10.80
CA PHE A 32 -80.62 26.11 -9.38
C PHE A 32 -81.88 26.72 -8.75
N GLY A 33 -82.70 25.87 -8.12
CA GLY A 33 -84.07 26.24 -7.78
C GLY A 33 -84.86 26.61 -9.04
N ASP A 34 -85.52 27.77 -9.02
CA ASP A 34 -86.30 28.30 -10.13
C ASP A 34 -85.46 29.03 -11.20
N PHE A 35 -84.15 29.17 -10.99
CA PHE A 35 -83.25 29.85 -11.93
C PHE A 35 -82.66 28.87 -12.94
N PHE A 36 -82.91 29.13 -14.23
CA PHE A 36 -82.26 28.44 -15.33
C PHE A 36 -80.90 29.09 -15.62
N VAL A 37 -79.83 28.29 -15.64
CA VAL A 37 -78.50 28.78 -15.96
C VAL A 37 -78.26 28.61 -17.47
N PRO A 38 -78.28 29.69 -18.27
CA PRO A 38 -77.94 29.59 -19.68
C PRO A 38 -76.48 29.19 -19.84
N LEU A 39 -76.17 28.40 -20.88
CA LEU A 39 -74.80 27.98 -21.22
C LEU A 39 -74.07 27.22 -20.10
N ALA A 40 -74.81 26.54 -19.22
CA ALA A 40 -74.25 25.78 -18.09
C ALA A 40 -73.10 24.85 -18.51
N GLY A 41 -73.24 24.16 -19.63
CA GLY A 41 -72.20 23.26 -20.14
C GLY A 41 -70.88 23.94 -20.52
N MET A 42 -70.93 25.16 -21.07
CA MET A 42 -69.73 25.94 -21.37
C MET A 42 -69.01 26.36 -20.08
N TYR A 43 -69.75 26.86 -19.09
CA TYR A 43 -69.16 27.25 -17.80
C TYR A 43 -68.53 26.06 -17.08
N THR A 44 -69.20 24.91 -17.05
CA THR A 44 -68.65 23.69 -16.44
C THR A 44 -67.41 23.21 -17.17
N GLN A 45 -67.40 23.19 -18.50
CA GLN A 45 -66.23 22.79 -19.29
C GLN A 45 -65.01 23.69 -18.99
N ILE A 46 -65.21 25.01 -18.93
CA ILE A 46 -64.13 25.97 -18.61
C ILE A 46 -63.62 25.75 -17.18
N VAL A 47 -64.51 25.64 -16.19
CA VAL A 47 -64.13 25.43 -14.78
C VAL A 47 -63.36 24.12 -14.61
N VAL A 48 -63.82 23.02 -15.20
CA VAL A 48 -63.12 21.73 -15.14
C VAL A 48 -61.75 21.83 -15.81
N THR A 49 -61.65 22.53 -16.94
CA THR A 49 -60.37 22.77 -17.63
C THR A 49 -59.41 23.57 -16.77
N ILE A 50 -59.87 24.61 -16.07
CA ILE A 50 -59.05 25.42 -15.15
C ILE A 50 -58.57 24.56 -13.97
N ILE A 51 -59.42 23.71 -13.40
CA ILE A 51 -59.03 22.81 -12.31
C ILE A 51 -57.94 21.86 -12.80
N LEU A 52 -58.15 21.18 -13.93
CA LEU A 52 -57.15 20.28 -14.52
C LEU A 52 -55.85 21.03 -14.89
N ALA A 53 -55.96 22.27 -15.36
CA ALA A 53 -54.82 23.12 -15.65
C ALA A 53 -54.03 23.47 -14.38
N SER A 54 -54.72 23.75 -13.26
CA SER A 54 -54.09 24.06 -11.98
C SER A 54 -53.30 22.86 -11.41
N LEU A 55 -53.75 21.63 -11.66
CA LEU A 55 -53.01 20.41 -11.28
C LEU A 55 -51.64 20.30 -11.97
N PHE A 56 -51.44 20.90 -13.14
CA PHE A 56 -50.13 20.91 -13.81
C PHE A 56 -49.07 21.69 -13.03
N PHE A 57 -49.45 22.70 -12.24
CA PHE A 57 -48.50 23.45 -11.42
C PHE A 57 -47.90 22.59 -10.29
N PHE A 58 -48.59 21.53 -9.86
CA PHE A 58 -48.13 20.63 -8.80
C PHE A 58 -47.26 19.47 -9.30
N MET A 59 -47.27 19.17 -10.61
CA MET A 59 -46.50 18.07 -11.22
C MET A 59 -44.97 18.17 -11.01
N PRO A 60 -44.31 19.34 -11.19
CA PRO A 60 -42.88 19.47 -10.97
C PRO A 60 -42.47 19.16 -9.52
N SER A 61 -43.29 19.56 -8.54
CA SER A 61 -43.06 19.31 -7.12
C SER A 61 -43.16 17.82 -6.79
N ALA A 62 -44.22 17.16 -7.26
CA ALA A 62 -44.41 15.72 -7.08
C ALA A 62 -43.28 14.89 -7.74
N GLY A 63 -42.81 15.31 -8.91
CA GLY A 63 -41.67 14.69 -9.59
C GLY A 63 -40.37 14.81 -8.80
N ARG A 64 -40.10 15.99 -8.22
CA ARG A 64 -38.92 16.22 -7.39
C ARG A 64 -38.94 15.38 -6.12
N ILE A 65 -40.09 15.26 -5.45
CA ILE A 65 -40.26 14.43 -4.24
C ILE A 65 -40.02 12.95 -4.57
N MET A 66 -40.61 12.44 -5.65
CA MET A 66 -40.46 11.04 -6.07
C MET A 66 -39.02 10.72 -6.53
N SER A 67 -38.30 11.72 -7.10
CA SER A 67 -36.87 11.61 -7.41
C SER A 67 -36.03 11.56 -6.14
N LEU A 68 -36.33 12.38 -5.13
CA LEU A 68 -35.63 12.35 -3.85
C LEU A 68 -35.85 11.02 -3.12
N GLU A 69 -37.08 10.49 -3.14
CA GLU A 69 -37.41 9.20 -2.54
C GLU A 69 -36.71 8.04 -3.25
N ARG A 70 -36.63 8.07 -4.59
CA ARG A 70 -35.81 7.12 -5.35
C ARG A 70 -34.33 7.26 -5.04
N SER A 71 -33.81 8.47 -4.95
CA SER A 71 -32.40 8.70 -4.59
C SER A 71 -32.09 8.19 -3.18
N HIS A 72 -33.01 8.35 -2.24
CA HIS A 72 -32.87 7.87 -0.86
C HIS A 72 -32.97 6.32 -0.78
N ARG A 73 -33.78 5.69 -1.63
CA ARG A 73 -33.86 4.23 -1.75
C ARG A 73 -32.67 3.63 -2.51
N ASN A 74 -32.14 4.35 -3.50
CA ASN A 74 -30.94 3.96 -4.26
C ASN A 74 -29.65 4.11 -3.44
N PHE A 75 -29.69 4.83 -2.31
CA PHE A 75 -28.60 4.91 -1.35
C PHE A 75 -28.55 3.73 -0.37
N LYS A 76 -29.47 2.77 -0.48
CA LYS A 76 -29.21 1.44 0.06
C LYS A 76 -28.20 0.76 -0.84
N LEU A 77 -26.92 1.08 -0.63
CA LEU A 77 -25.83 0.15 -0.97
C LEU A 77 -26.27 -1.21 -0.42
N SER A 78 -26.58 -2.14 -1.31
CA SER A 78 -26.77 -3.52 -0.91
C SER A 78 -25.44 -3.97 -0.29
N MET A 79 -25.50 -4.71 0.82
CA MET A 79 -24.30 -5.32 1.39
C MET A 79 -23.58 -6.18 0.34
N GLU A 80 -24.31 -6.65 -0.65
CA GLU A 80 -23.84 -7.40 -1.80
C GLU A 80 -23.01 -6.56 -2.78
N ASP A 81 -23.32 -5.27 -2.96
CA ASP A 81 -22.53 -4.35 -3.80
C ASP A 81 -21.25 -3.91 -3.08
N VAL A 82 -21.33 -3.69 -1.75
CA VAL A 82 -20.15 -3.47 -0.90
C VAL A 82 -19.25 -4.70 -0.94
N ALA A 83 -19.83 -5.89 -0.74
CA ALA A 83 -19.11 -7.15 -0.74
C ALA A 83 -18.48 -7.41 -2.12
N ARG A 84 -19.21 -7.19 -3.22
CA ARG A 84 -18.68 -7.35 -4.58
C ARG A 84 -17.55 -6.38 -4.87
N ALA A 85 -17.68 -5.10 -4.51
CA ALA A 85 -16.63 -4.11 -4.70
C ALA A 85 -15.39 -4.42 -3.83
N TYR A 86 -15.60 -4.82 -2.57
CA TYR A 86 -14.54 -5.27 -1.68
C TYR A 86 -13.83 -6.51 -2.24
N HIS A 87 -14.61 -7.51 -2.67
CA HIS A 87 -14.10 -8.76 -3.20
C HIS A 87 -13.32 -8.55 -4.50
N LEU A 88 -13.78 -7.66 -5.39
CA LEU A 88 -13.13 -7.37 -6.68
C LEU A 88 -11.82 -6.60 -6.49
N CYS A 89 -11.79 -5.64 -5.57
CA CYS A 89 -10.57 -4.94 -5.17
C CYS A 89 -9.58 -5.89 -4.48
N HIS A 90 -10.05 -6.82 -3.65
CA HIS A 90 -9.18 -7.80 -2.98
C HIS A 90 -8.74 -8.95 -3.89
N THR A 91 -9.52 -9.41 -4.85
CA THR A 91 -9.08 -10.48 -5.79
C THR A 91 -8.01 -10.00 -6.74
N ALA A 92 -8.06 -8.74 -7.16
CA ALA A 92 -7.02 -8.13 -7.98
C ALA A 92 -5.69 -7.98 -7.22
N ASP A 93 -5.75 -7.77 -5.90
CA ASP A 93 -4.59 -7.60 -5.02
C ASP A 93 -4.04 -8.96 -4.51
N ARG A 94 -4.89 -10.00 -4.39
CA ARG A 94 -4.58 -11.29 -3.74
C ARG A 94 -4.25 -12.44 -4.68
N ALA A 95 -4.07 -12.21 -5.99
CA ALA A 95 -3.77 -13.26 -6.98
C ALA A 95 -2.47 -14.05 -6.73
N GLY A 96 -1.68 -13.71 -5.71
CA GLY A 96 -0.39 -14.34 -5.44
C GLY A 96 -0.30 -15.34 -4.27
N VAL A 97 -0.96 -15.13 -3.11
CA VAL A 97 -0.41 -15.75 -1.86
C VAL A 97 -1.41 -16.23 -0.78
N PHE A 98 -2.73 -15.97 -0.85
CA PHE A 98 -3.64 -16.38 0.26
C PHE A 98 -4.74 -17.36 -0.12
N THR A 99 -4.47 -18.64 0.09
CA THR A 99 -5.49 -19.71 0.12
C THR A 99 -6.36 -19.70 1.40
N MET A 100 -5.94 -18.99 2.46
CA MET A 100 -6.62 -19.00 3.77
C MET A 100 -7.92 -18.16 3.86
N SER A 101 -8.17 -17.22 2.95
CA SER A 101 -9.40 -16.41 2.98
C SER A 101 -10.60 -17.14 2.39
N SER A 102 -10.37 -18.03 1.42
CA SER A 102 -11.43 -18.84 0.81
C SER A 102 -12.06 -19.80 1.81
N GLU A 103 -11.26 -20.31 2.75
CA GLU A 103 -11.76 -21.15 3.84
C GLU A 103 -12.59 -20.34 4.85
N PHE A 104 -12.29 -19.05 5.03
CA PHE A 104 -13.06 -18.17 5.91
C PHE A 104 -14.44 -17.85 5.36
N ASP A 105 -14.53 -17.57 4.06
CA ASP A 105 -15.81 -17.34 3.40
C ASP A 105 -16.62 -18.64 3.34
N ALA A 106 -15.97 -19.78 3.08
CA ALA A 106 -16.62 -21.10 3.15
C ALA A 106 -17.14 -21.42 4.56
N VAL A 107 -16.39 -21.09 5.63
CA VAL A 107 -16.84 -21.27 7.01
C VAL A 107 -17.97 -20.30 7.35
N ARG A 108 -17.91 -19.04 6.91
CA ARG A 108 -18.98 -18.04 7.11
C ARG A 108 -20.28 -18.44 6.40
N GLU A 109 -20.20 -18.93 5.17
CA GLU A 109 -21.34 -19.42 4.40
C GLU A 109 -21.96 -20.66 5.07
N ARG A 110 -21.12 -21.57 5.58
CA ARG A 110 -21.56 -22.76 6.32
C ARG A 110 -22.21 -22.40 7.66
N LEU A 111 -21.71 -21.38 8.35
CA LEU A 111 -22.29 -20.87 9.59
C LEU A 111 -23.62 -20.14 9.35
N ALA A 112 -23.73 -19.39 8.25
CA ALA A 112 -25.01 -18.78 7.85
C ALA A 112 -26.05 -19.85 7.50
N TYR A 113 -25.64 -20.90 6.79
CA TYR A 113 -26.49 -22.06 6.51
C TYR A 113 -26.95 -22.77 7.79
N LEU A 114 -26.06 -22.95 8.78
CA LEU A 114 -26.40 -23.58 10.06
C LEU A 114 -27.30 -22.69 10.94
N ARG A 115 -27.16 -21.36 10.87
CA ARG A 115 -28.02 -20.40 11.59
C ARG A 115 -29.46 -20.42 11.07
N ASP A 116 -29.64 -20.53 9.75
CA ASP A 116 -30.96 -20.46 9.12
C ASP A 116 -31.66 -21.85 9.09
N HIS A 117 -31.09 -22.86 9.76
CA HIS A 117 -31.60 -24.23 9.79
C HIS A 117 -32.52 -24.48 11.00
N PRO A 118 -33.78 -24.93 10.79
CA PRO A 118 -34.85 -24.94 11.81
C PRO A 118 -34.61 -25.78 13.08
N ASP A 119 -33.63 -26.69 13.10
CA ASP A 119 -33.36 -27.57 14.25
C ASP A 119 -32.25 -27.03 15.18
N LEU A 120 -31.65 -25.87 14.87
CA LEU A 120 -30.46 -25.33 15.55
C LEU A 120 -30.72 -24.04 16.36
N ASP A 121 -31.98 -23.72 16.61
CA ASP A 121 -32.47 -22.50 17.30
C ASP A 121 -31.83 -22.29 18.70
N SER A 122 -31.34 -23.35 19.35
CA SER A 122 -30.66 -23.29 20.65
C SER A 122 -29.13 -23.09 20.60
N LEU A 123 -28.52 -23.12 19.41
CA LEU A 123 -27.06 -23.01 19.20
C LEU A 123 -26.63 -21.60 18.74
N GLU A 124 -27.57 -20.68 18.54
CA GLU A 124 -27.32 -19.32 18.07
C GLU A 124 -26.20 -18.58 18.83
N PRO A 125 -26.13 -18.59 20.17
CA PRO A 125 -25.10 -17.83 20.88
C PRO A 125 -23.69 -18.41 20.75
N SER A 126 -23.54 -19.74 20.85
CA SER A 126 -22.22 -20.40 20.85
C SER A 126 -21.60 -20.47 19.47
N VAL A 127 -22.42 -20.62 18.42
CA VAL A 127 -21.96 -20.61 17.03
C VAL A 127 -21.50 -19.20 16.61
N LEU A 128 -22.22 -18.16 17.04
CA LEU A 128 -21.82 -16.77 16.84
C LEU A 128 -20.54 -16.42 17.61
N GLU A 129 -20.37 -16.95 18.82
CA GLU A 129 -19.16 -16.74 19.64
C GLU A 129 -17.92 -17.39 18.99
N VAL A 130 -18.01 -18.63 18.51
CA VAL A 130 -16.90 -19.28 17.79
C VAL A 130 -16.58 -18.56 16.48
N ALA A 131 -17.61 -18.11 15.73
CA ALA A 131 -17.42 -17.32 14.52
C ALA A 131 -16.71 -15.97 14.81
N ALA A 132 -17.09 -15.32 15.91
CA ALA A 132 -16.47 -14.07 16.36
C ALA A 132 -15.01 -14.30 16.81
N GLN A 133 -14.73 -15.36 17.56
CA GLN A 133 -13.37 -15.74 17.97
C GLN A 133 -12.48 -16.05 16.78
N MET A 134 -12.95 -16.86 15.82
CA MET A 134 -12.22 -17.16 14.59
C MET A 134 -11.99 -15.91 13.73
N SER A 135 -12.98 -15.02 13.64
CA SER A 135 -12.85 -13.73 12.95
C SER A 135 -11.83 -12.81 13.63
N HIS A 136 -11.73 -12.83 14.95
CA HIS A 136 -10.75 -12.05 15.70
C HIS A 136 -9.34 -12.60 15.48
N GLN A 137 -9.16 -13.91 15.63
CA GLN A 137 -7.88 -14.59 15.48
C GLN A 137 -7.33 -14.47 14.05
N SER A 138 -8.21 -14.44 13.05
CA SER A 138 -7.80 -14.25 11.65
C SER A 138 -7.49 -12.81 11.30
N ARG A 139 -8.16 -11.85 11.96
CA ARG A 139 -7.75 -10.44 11.88
C ARG A 139 -6.39 -10.22 12.52
N GLU A 140 -6.14 -10.84 13.68
CA GLU A 140 -4.83 -10.80 14.34
C GLU A 140 -3.73 -11.43 13.47
N LEU A 141 -4.00 -12.60 12.87
CA LEU A 141 -3.10 -13.22 11.88
C LEU A 141 -2.86 -12.33 10.67
N SER A 142 -3.90 -11.68 10.13
CA SER A 142 -3.77 -10.75 9.00
C SER A 142 -2.97 -9.50 9.36
N ASP A 143 -3.06 -9.02 10.60
CA ASP A 143 -2.29 -7.88 11.08
C ASP A 143 -0.82 -8.26 11.30
N ILE A 144 -0.55 -9.47 11.81
CA ILE A 144 0.81 -10.00 12.00
C ILE A 144 1.46 -10.31 10.65
N TYR A 145 0.75 -11.04 9.77
CA TYR A 145 1.20 -11.49 8.46
C TYR A 145 0.71 -10.59 7.32
N ASN A 146 0.55 -9.30 7.59
CA ASN A 146 0.26 -8.33 6.56
C ASN A 146 1.33 -8.41 5.45
N ASP A 147 0.90 -8.46 4.19
CA ASP A 147 1.78 -8.57 3.02
C ASP A 147 2.90 -7.53 3.04
N GLU A 148 2.62 -6.32 3.48
CA GLU A 148 3.62 -5.27 3.61
C GLU A 148 4.70 -5.63 4.63
N LYS A 149 4.30 -6.21 5.78
CA LYS A 149 5.24 -6.65 6.81
C LYS A 149 6.10 -7.82 6.33
N VAL A 150 5.49 -8.81 5.67
CA VAL A 150 6.20 -9.97 5.12
C VAL A 150 7.15 -9.56 4.00
N ARG A 151 6.72 -8.68 3.09
CA ARG A 151 7.54 -8.15 2.01
C ARG A 151 8.75 -7.38 2.55
N ARG A 152 8.55 -6.50 3.53
CA ARG A 152 9.66 -5.81 4.21
C ARG A 152 10.63 -6.78 4.89
N ALA A 153 10.12 -7.81 5.58
CA ALA A 153 10.95 -8.82 6.22
C ALA A 153 11.80 -9.58 5.19
N LYS A 154 11.22 -9.96 4.05
CA LYS A 154 11.95 -10.59 2.93
C LYS A 154 13.03 -9.66 2.35
N THR A 155 12.72 -8.38 2.15
CA THR A 155 13.70 -7.39 1.69
C THR A 155 14.86 -7.24 2.67
N PHE A 156 14.56 -7.15 3.97
CA PHE A 156 15.59 -7.07 5.02
C PHE A 156 16.49 -8.32 5.04
N LEU A 157 15.91 -9.52 4.93
CA LEU A 157 16.69 -10.77 4.87
C LEU A 157 17.58 -10.81 3.63
N ARG A 158 17.10 -10.36 2.46
CA ARG A 158 17.91 -10.25 1.24
C ARG A 158 19.09 -9.30 1.43
N GLN A 159 18.84 -8.11 1.98
CA GLN A 159 19.91 -7.14 2.28
C GLN A 159 20.94 -7.73 3.26
N ARG A 160 20.49 -8.48 4.27
CA ARG A 160 21.38 -9.16 5.22
C ARG A 160 22.21 -10.28 4.57
N GLN A 161 21.67 -10.98 3.59
CA GLN A 161 22.43 -11.97 2.82
C GLN A 161 23.50 -11.30 1.96
N GLU A 162 23.15 -10.26 1.22
CA GLU A 162 24.11 -9.49 0.41
C GLU A 162 25.20 -8.86 1.29
N GLU A 163 24.85 -8.36 2.48
CA GLU A 163 25.81 -7.87 3.48
C GLU A 163 26.78 -8.97 3.94
N ALA A 164 26.26 -10.17 4.24
CA ALA A 164 27.07 -11.30 4.67
C ALA A 164 28.04 -11.77 3.56
N GLU A 165 27.60 -11.78 2.30
CA GLU A 165 28.45 -12.11 1.16
C GLU A 165 29.57 -11.09 0.97
N ARG A 166 29.28 -9.79 1.08
CA ARG A 166 30.32 -8.73 1.05
C ARG A 166 31.32 -8.90 2.19
N GLN A 167 30.85 -9.17 3.41
CA GLN A 167 31.73 -9.41 4.55
C GLN A 167 32.63 -10.63 4.33
N GLN A 168 32.09 -11.71 3.78
CA GLN A 168 32.87 -12.91 3.45
C GLN A 168 33.97 -12.61 2.42
N GLN A 169 33.67 -11.81 1.39
CA GLN A 169 34.66 -11.39 0.41
C GLN A 169 35.79 -10.57 1.04
N LEU A 170 35.45 -9.61 1.90
CA LEU A 170 36.43 -8.80 2.64
C LEU A 170 37.32 -9.66 3.55
N ILE A 171 36.77 -10.66 4.22
CA ILE A 171 37.53 -11.60 5.06
C ILE A 171 38.54 -12.40 4.22
N VAL A 172 38.11 -12.89 3.05
CA VAL A 172 38.99 -13.63 2.13
C VAL A 172 40.15 -12.75 1.65
N GLU A 173 39.86 -11.50 1.27
CA GLU A 173 40.87 -10.52 0.86
C GLU A 173 41.85 -10.22 2.01
N ALA A 174 41.34 -9.96 3.21
CA ALA A 174 42.17 -9.72 4.39
C ALA A 174 43.09 -10.91 4.70
N HIS A 175 42.61 -12.14 4.55
CA HIS A 175 43.45 -13.35 4.70
C HIS A 175 44.52 -13.49 3.63
N HIS A 176 44.27 -13.02 2.40
CA HIS A 176 45.29 -12.99 1.36
C HIS A 176 46.37 -11.97 1.70
N ASN A 177 45.97 -10.74 2.06
CA ASN A 177 46.89 -9.67 2.44
C ASN A 177 47.75 -10.07 3.65
N LEU A 178 47.16 -10.72 4.66
CA LEU A 178 47.91 -11.19 5.83
C LEU A 178 48.97 -12.25 5.45
N ARG A 179 48.65 -13.15 4.52
CA ARG A 179 49.62 -14.14 4.01
C ARG A 179 50.76 -13.47 3.28
N ASP A 180 50.48 -12.46 2.48
CA ASP A 180 51.49 -11.72 1.73
C ASP A 180 52.41 -10.92 2.65
N ILE A 181 51.84 -10.22 3.64
CA ILE A 181 52.61 -9.52 4.69
C ILE A 181 53.52 -10.49 5.43
N ARG A 182 53.03 -11.67 5.80
CA ARG A 182 53.84 -12.69 6.48
C ARG A 182 55.00 -13.16 5.61
N LYS A 183 54.77 -13.37 4.30
CA LYS A 183 55.82 -13.76 3.36
C LYS A 183 56.88 -12.66 3.20
N TRP A 184 56.46 -11.41 3.08
CA TRP A 184 57.38 -10.27 3.01
C TRP A 184 58.19 -10.12 4.29
N SER A 185 57.57 -10.27 5.46
CA SER A 185 58.28 -10.23 6.75
C SER A 185 59.38 -11.29 6.82
N GLN A 186 59.09 -12.52 6.41
CA GLN A 186 60.09 -13.60 6.39
C GLN A 186 61.22 -13.33 5.40
N GLN A 187 60.89 -12.75 4.25
CA GLN A 187 61.90 -12.40 3.26
C GLN A 187 62.83 -11.28 3.76
N VAL A 188 62.26 -10.24 4.38
CA VAL A 188 63.05 -9.15 4.98
C VAL A 188 63.97 -9.68 6.08
N GLU A 189 63.48 -10.55 6.96
CA GLU A 189 64.28 -11.16 8.04
C GLU A 189 65.46 -11.97 7.47
N LEU A 190 65.24 -12.72 6.39
CA LEU A 190 66.32 -13.44 5.70
C LEU A 190 67.32 -12.47 5.07
N GLU A 191 66.86 -11.43 4.38
CA GLU A 191 67.73 -10.41 3.77
C GLU A 191 68.56 -9.68 4.83
N GLU A 192 67.97 -9.30 5.96
CA GLU A 192 68.67 -8.70 7.10
C GLU A 192 69.74 -9.63 7.67
N SER A 193 69.45 -10.92 7.81
CA SER A 193 70.43 -11.91 8.28
C SER A 193 71.63 -12.05 7.34
N VAL A 194 71.40 -11.98 6.02
CA VAL A 194 72.47 -12.01 5.01
C VAL A 194 73.31 -10.74 5.08
N VAL A 195 72.68 -9.56 5.19
CA VAL A 195 73.38 -8.28 5.32
C VAL A 195 74.23 -8.25 6.59
N ALA A 196 73.70 -8.72 7.73
CA ALA A 196 74.45 -8.81 8.97
C ALA A 196 75.68 -9.72 8.83
N SER A 197 75.54 -10.86 8.15
CA SER A 197 76.67 -11.77 7.88
C SER A 197 77.72 -11.13 6.96
N GLN A 198 77.30 -10.43 5.91
CA GLN A 198 78.21 -9.72 5.00
C GLN A 198 78.97 -8.59 5.71
N LEU A 199 78.29 -7.82 6.56
CA LEU A 199 78.93 -6.77 7.38
C LEU A 199 79.98 -7.36 8.32
N SER A 200 79.66 -8.46 9.01
CA SER A 200 80.62 -9.15 9.88
C SER A 200 81.84 -9.66 9.12
N GLN A 201 81.66 -10.21 7.91
CA GLN A 201 82.78 -10.65 7.06
C GLN A 201 83.62 -9.47 6.57
N LEU A 202 83.00 -8.36 6.20
CA LEU A 202 83.70 -7.13 5.80
C LEU A 202 84.51 -6.56 6.96
N GLU A 203 83.96 -6.57 8.18
CA GLU A 203 84.68 -6.14 9.39
C GLU A 203 85.89 -7.04 9.67
N GLU A 204 85.72 -8.37 9.59
CA GLU A 204 86.82 -9.33 9.75
C GLU A 204 87.91 -9.16 8.67
N GLN A 205 87.52 -8.96 7.41
CA GLN A 205 88.46 -8.70 6.31
C GLN A 205 89.20 -7.38 6.49
N LEU A 206 88.52 -6.34 6.99
CA LEU A 206 89.12 -5.05 7.28
C LEU A 206 90.11 -5.18 8.46
N GLU A 207 89.74 -5.86 9.53
CA GLU A 207 90.60 -6.12 10.69
C GLU A 207 91.83 -6.94 10.30
N ALA A 208 91.70 -7.90 9.38
CA ALA A 208 92.84 -8.67 8.88
C ALA A 208 93.81 -7.85 8.01
N THR A 209 93.31 -6.84 7.29
CA THR A 209 94.11 -6.04 6.35
C THR A 209 94.74 -4.79 6.98
N LEU A 210 94.07 -4.14 7.94
CA LEU A 210 94.54 -2.91 8.59
C LEU A 210 95.94 -3.04 9.24
N PRO A 211 96.29 -4.12 9.96
CA PRO A 211 97.62 -4.28 10.56
C PRO A 211 98.76 -4.21 9.55
N SER A 212 98.54 -4.69 8.31
CA SER A 212 99.54 -4.62 7.24
C SER A 212 99.81 -3.19 6.76
N LEU A 213 98.86 -2.28 6.96
CA LEU A 213 98.94 -0.85 6.64
C LEU A 213 99.40 0.00 7.83
N GLY A 214 99.69 -0.61 8.98
CA GLY A 214 100.09 0.10 10.21
C GLY A 214 98.92 0.69 11.00
N TYR A 215 97.68 0.30 10.71
CA TYR A 215 96.47 0.74 11.42
C TYR A 215 95.88 -0.42 12.22
N THR A 216 95.24 -0.14 13.35
CA THR A 216 94.49 -1.14 14.15
C THR A 216 93.04 -0.72 14.26
N LEU A 217 92.10 -1.66 14.02
CA LEU A 217 90.68 -1.42 14.27
C LEU A 217 90.41 -1.48 15.78
N GLY A 218 90.79 -0.42 16.49
CA GLY A 218 90.47 -0.29 17.90
C GLY A 218 89.01 0.11 18.06
N LYS A 219 88.21 -0.70 18.76
CA LYS A 219 87.21 -0.11 19.66
C LYS A 219 87.99 0.66 20.72
N GLU A 220 88.31 1.92 20.44
CA GLU A 220 88.70 2.86 21.48
C GLU A 220 87.51 3.03 22.43
N SER A 221 87.46 2.19 23.47
CA SER A 221 86.95 2.66 24.75
C SER A 221 87.96 3.70 25.25
N ALA A 222 87.83 4.93 24.76
CA ALA A 222 88.46 6.16 25.24
C ALA A 222 89.75 5.95 26.09
N GLU A 223 90.88 5.65 25.45
CA GLU A 223 92.18 5.82 26.10
C GLU A 223 93.15 6.47 25.12
N ILE A 224 93.37 7.76 25.36
CA ILE A 224 94.17 8.69 24.58
C ILE A 224 95.62 8.20 24.56
N VAL A 225 96.17 7.87 23.40
CA VAL A 225 97.60 7.62 23.21
C VAL A 225 98.31 8.95 22.94
N PRO A 226 99.15 9.48 23.85
CA PRO A 226 99.93 10.68 23.57
C PRO A 226 101.07 10.34 22.61
N LEU A 227 101.15 11.09 21.50
CA LEU A 227 102.26 11.00 20.56
C LEU A 227 103.57 11.47 21.24
N PRO A 228 104.69 10.74 21.09
CA PRO A 228 105.98 11.19 21.61
C PRO A 228 106.45 12.41 20.81
N GLN A 229 106.56 13.56 21.47
CA GLN A 229 107.19 14.74 20.90
C GLN A 229 108.69 14.45 20.71
N LYS A 230 109.16 14.58 19.46
CA LYS A 230 110.57 14.49 19.08
C LYS A 230 111.42 15.44 19.94
N PRO A 231 112.64 15.04 20.35
CA PRO A 231 113.53 15.92 21.09
C PRO A 231 114.01 17.07 20.20
N ALA A 232 114.13 18.24 20.83
CA ALA A 232 114.70 19.44 20.25
C ALA A 232 116.14 19.18 19.77
N ALA A 233 116.44 19.60 18.55
CA ALA A 233 117.80 19.78 18.07
C ALA A 233 117.90 21.20 17.49
N GLU A 234 118.78 21.96 18.18
CA GLU A 234 119.52 23.19 17.87
C GLU A 234 119.23 23.98 16.58
#